data_AF-A0AAN8TZ95-F1
#
_entry.id   AF-A0AAN8TZ95-F1
#
_cell.length_a   1.000
_cell.length_b   1.000
_cell.length_c   1.000
_cell.angle_alpha   90.00
_cell.angle_beta   90.00
_cell.angle_gamma   90.00
#
_symmetry.space_group_name_H-M   'P 1'
#
loop_
_entity.id
_entity.type
_entity.pdbx_description
1 polymer ?
#
loop_
_entity_poly.entity_id
_entity_poly.type
_entity_poly.pdbx_seq_one_letter_code
_entity_poly.pdbx_strand_id
1 'polypeptide(L)'
;MWNLYLDEPDESWVTKIQNFDYVIISSGTWFFHPTMLYLNHRLIGCVDCIEPNITHLISSFSYRMVFQTTFRAINNLKNYKGVTFLWTYSPGHFENGTWEQGGDCPRTMPFRRNEKVLEDSNLVFYKIQLQEFEIAQKEGDNKV
;
A
#
# COMPACT_ATOMS: atom_id res chain seq x y z
N MET A 1 12.11 8.92 -9.45
CA MET A 1 11.16 9.73 -8.66
C MET A 1 9.83 9.67 -9.37
N TRP A 2 8.78 9.26 -8.66
CA TRP A 2 7.47 8.93 -9.23
C TRP A 2 6.43 9.91 -8.72
N ASN A 3 5.40 10.18 -9.52
CA ASN A 3 4.26 11.01 -9.10
C ASN A 3 3.12 10.09 -8.67
N LEU A 4 2.69 10.22 -7.42
CA LEU A 4 1.60 9.44 -6.85
C LEU A 4 0.44 10.37 -6.50
N TYR A 5 -0.70 10.16 -7.17
CA TYR A 5 -1.94 10.87 -6.92
C TYR A 5 -2.73 10.09 -5.87
N LEU A 6 -2.91 10.69 -4.70
CA LEU A 6 -3.40 9.98 -3.52
C LEU A 6 -4.93 9.78 -3.50
N ASP A 7 -5.65 10.58 -4.27
CA ASP A 7 -7.11 10.63 -4.33
C ASP A 7 -7.70 10.04 -5.61
N GLU A 8 -6.87 9.56 -6.53
CA GLU A 8 -7.26 9.14 -7.88
C GLU A 8 -6.85 7.69 -8.15
N PRO A 9 -7.79 6.77 -8.40
CA PRO A 9 -7.45 5.42 -8.86
C PRO A 9 -7.01 5.47 -10.33
N ASP A 10 -5.97 4.71 -10.67
CA ASP A 10 -5.47 4.63 -12.04
C ASP A 10 -6.51 3.98 -12.99
N GLU A 11 -6.77 4.65 -14.11
CA GLU A 11 -7.75 4.23 -15.12
C GLU A 11 -7.47 2.83 -15.71
N SER A 12 -6.19 2.41 -15.73
CA SER A 12 -5.75 1.16 -16.33
C SER A 12 -6.36 -0.08 -15.67
N TRP A 13 -6.71 0.00 -14.37
CA TRP A 13 -7.34 -1.09 -13.62
C TRP A 13 -8.78 -0.78 -13.24
N VAL A 14 -9.11 0.44 -12.81
CA VAL A 14 -10.45 0.74 -12.27
C VAL A 14 -11.56 0.60 -13.32
N THR A 15 -11.23 0.80 -14.60
CA THR A 15 -12.16 0.62 -15.72
C THR A 15 -12.40 -0.85 -16.10
N LYS A 16 -11.53 -1.76 -15.65
CA LYS A 16 -11.54 -3.18 -16.06
C LYS A 16 -11.89 -4.13 -14.93
N ILE A 17 -11.68 -3.72 -13.69
CA ILE A 17 -11.82 -4.54 -12.48
C ILE A 17 -13.19 -5.22 -12.36
N GLN A 18 -14.26 -4.60 -12.89
CA GLN A 18 -15.62 -5.19 -12.89
C GLN A 18 -15.74 -6.50 -13.67
N ASN A 19 -14.80 -6.78 -14.58
CA ASN A 19 -14.82 -7.98 -15.42
C ASN A 19 -14.15 -9.19 -14.77
N PHE A 20 -13.65 -9.06 -13.54
CA PHE A 20 -12.96 -10.13 -12.82
C PHE A 20 -13.82 -10.70 -11.70
N ASP A 21 -13.88 -12.03 -11.62
CA ASP A 21 -14.54 -12.74 -10.52
C ASP A 21 -13.74 -12.66 -9.20
N TYR A 22 -12.41 -12.50 -9.33
CA TYR A 22 -11.49 -12.42 -8.20
C TYR A 22 -10.46 -11.33 -8.43
N VAL A 23 -10.29 -10.45 -7.46
CA VAL A 23 -9.30 -9.37 -7.48
C VAL A 23 -8.41 -9.49 -6.27
N ILE A 24 -7.10 -9.39 -6.46
CA ILE A 24 -6.13 -9.35 -5.36
C ILE A 24 -5.46 -7.99 -5.37
N ILE A 25 -5.64 -7.23 -4.29
CA ILE A 25 -4.94 -5.98 -4.06
C ILE A 25 -3.71 -6.26 -3.20
N SER A 26 -2.54 -5.87 -3.69
CA SER A 26 -1.28 -5.96 -2.95
C SER A 26 -0.46 -4.70 -3.20
N SER A 27 0.11 -4.17 -2.12
CA SER A 27 1.05 -3.05 -2.19
C SER A 27 1.93 -3.04 -0.93
N GLY A 28 3.09 -2.42 -1.01
CA GLY A 28 4.05 -2.40 0.09
C GLY A 28 5.34 -1.67 -0.25
N THR A 29 6.35 -2.41 -0.73
CA THR A 29 7.74 -1.95 -0.83
C THR A 29 7.96 -0.65 -1.61
N TRP A 30 7.11 -0.32 -2.59
CA TRP A 30 7.20 0.92 -3.37
C TRP A 30 7.09 2.20 -2.54
N PHE A 31 6.45 2.15 -1.36
CA PHE A 31 6.26 3.31 -0.49
C PHE A 31 7.49 3.67 0.35
N PHE A 32 8.58 2.91 0.22
CA PHE A 32 9.89 3.27 0.76
C PHE A 32 10.77 4.03 -0.24
N HIS A 33 10.30 4.24 -1.47
CA HIS A 33 11.07 4.93 -2.50
C HIS A 33 10.70 6.41 -2.63
N PRO A 34 11.66 7.26 -3.08
CA PRO A 34 11.42 8.67 -3.33
C PRO A 34 10.22 8.94 -4.26
N THR A 35 9.19 9.59 -3.72
CA THR A 35 7.89 9.76 -4.38
C THR A 35 7.32 11.15 -4.12
N MET A 36 6.83 11.80 -5.18
CA MET A 36 6.13 13.07 -5.14
C MET A 36 4.63 12.82 -4.95
N LEU A 37 4.03 13.48 -3.97
CA LEU A 37 2.65 13.23 -3.56
C LEU A 37 1.72 14.34 -4.05
N TYR A 38 0.66 13.95 -4.74
CA TYR A 38 -0.34 14.85 -5.30
C TYR A 38 -1.71 14.59 -4.66
N LEU A 39 -2.45 15.68 -4.44
CA LEU A 39 -3.84 15.65 -4.03
C LEU A 39 -4.60 16.72 -4.83
N ASN A 40 -5.72 16.37 -5.45
CA ASN A 40 -6.44 17.23 -6.40
C ASN A 40 -5.51 17.83 -7.46
N HIS A 41 -4.62 17.00 -8.02
CA HIS A 41 -3.59 17.40 -8.99
C HIS A 41 -2.58 18.45 -8.50
N ARG A 42 -2.53 18.75 -7.19
CA ARG A 42 -1.56 19.69 -6.61
C ARG A 42 -0.51 18.94 -5.82
N LEU A 43 0.75 19.33 -5.99
CA LEU A 43 1.85 18.82 -5.19
C LEU A 43 1.66 19.24 -3.72
N ILE A 44 1.52 18.27 -2.82
CA ILE A 44 1.36 18.51 -1.38
C ILE A 44 2.63 18.20 -0.58
N GLY A 45 3.56 17.44 -1.16
CA GLY A 45 4.79 17.04 -0.50
C GLY A 45 5.48 15.89 -1.22
N CYS A 46 6.46 15.29 -0.54
CA CYS A 46 7.18 14.13 -1.02
C CYS A 46 7.52 13.16 0.12
N VAL A 47 7.81 11.91 -0.23
CA VAL A 47 8.46 10.93 0.65
C VAL A 47 9.90 10.81 0.16
N ASP A 48 10.87 10.95 1.06
CA ASP A 48 12.30 10.68 0.83
C ASP A 48 12.88 11.36 -0.44
N CYS A 49 12.45 12.59 -0.74
CA CYS A 49 12.96 13.34 -1.90
C CYS A 49 14.16 14.24 -1.54
N ILE A 50 14.92 14.69 -2.54
CA ILE A 50 16.14 15.50 -2.33
C ILE A 50 15.78 17.00 -2.22
N GLU A 51 14.62 17.39 -2.72
CA GLU A 51 14.19 18.77 -2.87
C GLU A 51 13.96 19.45 -1.50
N PRO A 52 14.76 20.47 -1.14
CA PRO A 52 14.69 21.09 0.18
C PRO A 52 13.46 21.99 0.37
N ASN A 53 12.85 22.44 -0.74
CA ASN A 53 11.72 23.39 -0.73
C ASN A 53 10.35 22.69 -0.77
N ILE A 54 10.31 21.37 -0.64
CA ILE A 54 9.09 20.56 -0.71
C ILE A 54 8.82 19.98 0.67
N THR A 55 7.56 19.97 1.11
CA THR A 55 7.18 19.39 2.40
C THR A 55 7.47 17.89 2.41
N HIS A 56 8.22 17.41 3.40
CA HIS A 56 8.47 15.98 3.60
C HIS A 56 7.33 15.36 4.39
N LEU A 57 6.68 14.34 3.81
CA LEU A 57 5.59 13.60 4.41
C LEU A 57 6.05 12.17 4.74
N ILE A 58 5.43 11.58 5.75
CA ILE A 58 5.73 10.21 6.17
C ILE A 58 5.10 9.19 5.20
N SER A 59 5.81 8.11 4.90
CA SER A 59 5.34 7.06 3.98
C SER A 59 4.00 6.46 4.42
N SER A 60 3.80 6.27 5.72
CA SER A 60 2.55 5.77 6.31
C SER A 60 1.32 6.62 5.99
N PHE A 61 1.49 7.95 5.83
CA PHE A 61 0.42 8.85 5.42
C PHE A 61 -0.04 8.54 3.99
N SER A 62 0.90 8.52 3.04
CA SER A 62 0.60 8.20 1.63
C SER A 62 0.06 6.78 1.47
N TYR A 63 0.58 5.83 2.24
CA TYR A 63 0.16 4.45 2.22
C TYR A 63 -1.29 4.28 2.65
N ARG A 64 -1.69 4.93 3.75
CA ARG A 64 -3.08 4.93 4.22
C ARG A 64 -4.03 5.53 3.18
N MET A 65 -3.68 6.68 2.62
CA MET A 65 -4.47 7.37 1.60
C MET A 65 -4.70 6.49 0.35
N VAL A 66 -3.68 5.79 -0.12
CA VAL A 66 -3.82 4.93 -1.31
C VAL A 66 -4.76 3.75 -1.05
N PHE A 67 -4.73 3.12 0.12
CA PHE A 67 -5.69 2.07 0.45
C PHE A 67 -7.11 2.62 0.58
N GLN A 68 -7.29 3.80 1.19
CA GLN A 68 -8.59 4.48 1.25
C GLN A 68 -9.15 4.74 -0.16
N THR A 69 -8.33 5.29 -1.06
CA THR A 69 -8.74 5.57 -2.44
C THR A 69 -9.03 4.30 -3.21
N THR A 70 -8.20 3.26 -3.08
CA THR A 70 -8.39 1.98 -3.75
C THR A 70 -9.70 1.31 -3.33
N PHE A 71 -9.93 1.20 -2.02
CA PHE A 71 -11.14 0.57 -1.51
C PHE A 71 -12.40 1.39 -1.76
N ARG A 72 -12.33 2.72 -1.64
CA ARG A 72 -13.42 3.62 -2.03
C ARG A 72 -13.78 3.45 -3.50
N ALA A 73 -12.78 3.35 -4.38
CA ALA A 73 -13.00 3.12 -5.80
C ALA A 73 -13.76 1.80 -6.03
N ILE A 74 -13.30 0.70 -5.40
CA ILE A 74 -13.94 -0.62 -5.50
C ILE A 74 -15.38 -0.58 -4.96
N ASN A 75 -15.60 -0.04 -3.77
CA ASN A 75 -16.92 0.06 -3.14
C ASN A 75 -17.90 0.97 -3.91
N ASN A 76 -17.42 1.82 -4.81
CA ASN A 76 -18.25 2.70 -5.63
C ASN A 76 -18.62 2.07 -6.99
N LEU A 77 -18.09 0.90 -7.32
CA LEU A 77 -18.42 0.18 -8.54
C LEU A 77 -19.80 -0.48 -8.43
N LYS A 78 -20.79 0.11 -9.12
CA LYS A 78 -22.19 -0.36 -9.07
C LYS A 78 -22.41 -1.81 -9.51
N ASN A 79 -21.57 -2.33 -10.41
CA ASN A 79 -21.76 -3.64 -11.04
C ASN A 79 -20.62 -4.62 -10.72
N TYR A 80 -19.78 -4.34 -9.73
CA TYR A 80 -18.73 -5.28 -9.34
C TYR A 80 -19.33 -6.43 -8.53
N LYS A 81 -19.21 -7.66 -9.04
CA LYS A 81 -19.72 -8.88 -8.41
C LYS A 81 -18.61 -9.83 -7.93
N GLY A 82 -17.35 -9.46 -8.19
CA GLY A 82 -16.21 -10.27 -7.82
C GLY A 82 -15.89 -10.19 -6.33
N VAL A 83 -15.01 -11.10 -5.88
CA VAL A 83 -14.48 -11.10 -4.52
C VAL A 83 -13.11 -10.43 -4.53
N THR A 84 -12.95 -9.39 -3.71
CA THR A 84 -11.66 -8.72 -3.52
C THR A 84 -10.94 -9.27 -2.30
N PHE A 85 -9.70 -9.71 -2.49
CA PHE A 85 -8.78 -10.08 -1.44
C PHE A 85 -7.72 -9.00 -1.24
N LEU A 86 -7.37 -8.76 0.01
CA LEU A 86 -6.18 -8.01 0.37
C LEU A 86 -5.03 -9.00 0.63
N TRP A 87 -4.00 -8.95 -0.20
CA TRP A 87 -2.71 -9.55 0.14
C TRP A 87 -1.92 -8.55 0.96
N THR A 88 -1.83 -8.85 2.26
CA THR A 88 -1.13 -8.03 3.25
C THR A 88 0.37 -7.92 2.99
N TYR A 89 0.96 -6.93 3.66
CA TYR A 89 2.34 -6.51 3.52
C TYR A 89 3.31 -7.66 3.74
N SER A 90 4.21 -7.85 2.77
CA SER A 90 5.28 -8.84 2.83
C SER A 90 6.59 -8.15 3.22
N PRO A 91 7.09 -8.35 4.45
CA PRO A 91 8.33 -7.72 4.90
C PRO A 91 9.56 -8.30 4.19
N GLY A 92 10.53 -7.44 3.94
CA GLY A 92 11.88 -7.87 3.57
C GLY A 92 12.52 -8.69 4.69
N HIS A 93 13.33 -9.67 4.30
CA HIS A 93 13.99 -10.61 5.22
C HIS A 93 15.50 -10.67 4.97
N PHE A 94 16.05 -9.59 4.41
CA PHE A 94 17.49 -9.41 4.21
C PHE A 94 18.19 -9.22 5.55
N GLU A 95 19.37 -9.82 5.66
CA GLU A 95 20.34 -9.65 6.74
C GLU A 95 21.53 -8.84 6.22
N ASN A 96 22.33 -8.28 7.12
CA ASN A 96 23.56 -7.54 6.79
C ASN A 96 23.41 -6.33 5.84
N GLY A 97 22.19 -5.86 5.59
CA GLY A 97 21.91 -4.71 4.73
C GLY A 97 20.47 -4.70 4.24
N THR A 98 20.08 -3.64 3.53
CA THR A 98 18.82 -3.60 2.78
C THR A 98 18.98 -4.29 1.43
N TRP A 99 17.85 -4.51 0.74
CA TRP A 99 17.84 -5.12 -0.59
C TRP A 99 18.72 -4.37 -1.61
N GLU A 100 18.87 -3.04 -1.47
CA GLU A 100 19.70 -2.22 -2.37
C GLU A 100 21.11 -1.92 -1.85
N GLN A 101 21.42 -2.28 -0.60
CA GLN A 101 22.71 -2.00 0.07
C GLN A 101 23.57 -3.25 0.27
N GLY A 102 23.33 -4.31 -0.53
CA GLY A 102 24.11 -5.55 -0.46
C GLY A 102 23.70 -6.49 0.67
N GLY A 103 22.48 -6.37 1.20
CA GLY A 103 21.92 -7.34 2.14
C GLY A 103 21.74 -8.72 1.50
N ASP A 104 21.84 -9.77 2.31
CA ASP A 104 21.75 -11.16 1.88
C ASP A 104 20.60 -11.91 2.57
N CYS A 105 20.19 -13.05 1.99
CA CYS A 105 19.22 -13.95 2.61
C CYS A 105 19.81 -15.37 2.63
N PRO A 106 20.75 -15.66 3.56
CA PRO A 106 21.44 -16.95 3.58
C PRO A 106 20.64 -18.06 4.27
N ARG A 107 19.52 -17.74 4.93
CA ARG A 107 18.74 -18.71 5.69
C ARG A 107 18.12 -19.76 4.78
N THR A 108 18.26 -21.02 5.16
CA THR A 108 17.67 -22.17 4.44
C THR A 108 16.45 -22.76 5.13
N MET A 109 16.08 -22.23 6.30
CA MET A 109 14.95 -22.69 7.11
C MET A 109 14.11 -21.49 7.58
N PRO A 110 12.78 -21.65 7.69
CA PRO A 110 11.91 -20.58 8.17
C PRO A 110 12.16 -20.28 9.65
N PHE A 111 11.81 -19.06 10.07
CA PHE A 111 11.77 -18.68 11.47
C PHE A 111 10.80 -19.58 12.25
N ARG A 112 11.22 -20.03 13.43
CA ARG A 112 10.34 -20.68 14.40
C ARG A 112 9.50 -19.63 15.11
N ARG A 113 8.49 -20.10 15.84
CA ARG A 113 7.63 -19.24 16.65
C ARG A 113 8.48 -18.38 17.59
N ASN A 114 8.21 -17.08 17.60
CA ASN A 114 8.89 -16.06 18.41
C ASN A 114 10.36 -15.75 18.03
N GLU A 115 10.89 -16.30 16.93
CA GLU A 115 12.25 -15.94 16.47
C GLU A 115 12.29 -14.62 15.68
N LYS A 116 11.15 -14.23 15.11
CA LYS A 116 10.99 -12.95 14.43
C LYS A 116 9.59 -12.39 14.67
N VAL A 117 9.54 -11.10 14.93
CA VAL A 117 8.30 -10.32 15.04
C VAL A 117 8.30 -9.23 13.98
N LEU A 118 7.10 -8.82 13.59
CA LEU A 118 6.91 -7.70 12.67
C LEU A 118 7.07 -6.40 13.47
N GLU A 119 8.03 -5.57 13.07
CA GLU A 119 8.42 -4.36 13.81
C GLU A 119 8.48 -3.14 12.89
N ASP A 120 8.61 -1.96 13.49
CA ASP A 120 8.82 -0.67 12.79
C ASP A 120 7.81 -0.38 11.67
N SER A 121 8.30 0.12 10.54
CA SER A 121 7.50 0.46 9.37
C SER A 121 6.72 -0.73 8.82
N ASN A 122 7.27 -1.96 8.92
CA ASN A 122 6.58 -3.17 8.49
C ASN A 122 5.30 -3.40 9.29
N LEU A 123 5.38 -3.23 10.63
CA LEU A 123 4.21 -3.37 11.51
C LEU A 123 3.19 -2.25 11.26
N VAL A 124 3.66 -1.02 11.05
CA VAL A 124 2.79 0.13 10.74
C VAL A 124 2.02 -0.12 9.44
N PHE A 125 2.68 -0.55 8.38
CA PHE A 125 2.05 -0.80 7.08
C PHE A 125 1.04 -1.94 7.16
N TYR A 126 1.41 -3.04 7.80
CA TYR A 126 0.50 -4.16 8.03
C TYR A 126 -0.77 -3.72 8.80
N LYS A 127 -0.61 -2.94 9.87
CA LYS A 127 -1.75 -2.43 10.64
C LYS A 127 -2.63 -1.48 9.82
N ILE A 128 -2.05 -0.60 9.01
CA ILE A 128 -2.81 0.30 8.12
C ILE A 128 -3.66 -0.51 7.15
N GLN A 129 -3.08 -1.52 6.49
CA GLN A 129 -3.80 -2.38 5.57
C GLN A 129 -5.00 -3.05 6.21
N LEU A 130 -4.82 -3.65 7.40
CA LEU A 130 -5.92 -4.28 8.13
C LEU A 130 -7.01 -3.28 8.53
N GLN A 131 -6.62 -2.11 9.03
CA GLN A 131 -7.55 -1.07 9.45
C GLN A 131 -8.39 -0.55 8.27
N GLU A 132 -7.75 -0.16 7.17
CA GLU A 132 -8.47 0.38 6.01
C GLU A 132 -9.31 -0.71 5.32
N PHE A 133 -8.86 -1.96 5.34
CA PHE A 133 -9.67 -3.08 4.84
C PHE A 133 -10.91 -3.31 5.70
N GLU A 134 -10.80 -3.27 7.03
CA GLU A 134 -11.93 -3.42 7.94
C GLU A 134 -12.95 -2.27 7.77
N ILE A 135 -12.46 -1.03 7.60
CA ILE A 135 -13.31 0.13 7.30
C ILE A 135 -14.04 -0.07 5.96
N ALA A 136 -13.30 -0.44 4.92
CA ALA A 136 -13.85 -0.67 3.60
C ALA A 136 -14.90 -1.78 3.57
N GLN A 137 -14.66 -2.88 4.31
CA GLN A 137 -15.61 -3.97 4.44
C GLN A 137 -16.92 -3.49 5.08
N LYS A 138 -16.84 -2.76 6.20
CA LYS A 138 -18.00 -2.18 6.88
C LYS A 138 -18.78 -1.22 5.97
N GLU A 139 -18.09 -0.37 5.21
CA GLU A 139 -18.73 0.53 4.25
C GLU A 139 -19.39 -0.20 3.09
N GLY A 140 -18.79 -1.30 2.62
CA GLY A 140 -19.34 -2.16 1.58
C GLY A 140 -20.59 -2.89 2.05
N ASP A 141 -20.56 -3.46 3.25
CA ASP A 141 -21.70 -4.18 3.86
C ASP A 141 -22.91 -3.26 4.07
N ASN A 142 -22.69 -1.99 4.43
CA ASN A 142 -23.76 -1.00 4.60
C ASN A 142 -24.42 -0.53 3.28
N LYS A 143 -23.87 -0.89 2.12
CA LYS A 143 -24.41 -0.55 0.80
C LYS A 143 -25.31 -1.65 0.21
N VAL A 144 -25.34 -2.83 0.84
CA VAL A 144 -26.13 -4.01 0.42
C VAL A 144 -27.54 -3.94 0.99
#